data_AF-A0A2E8HJ11-F1
#
_entry.id   AF-A0A2E8HJ11-F1
#
_cell.length_a   1.000
_cell.length_b   1.000
_cell.length_c   1.000
_cell.angle_alpha   90.00
_cell.angle_beta   90.00
_cell.angle_gamma   90.00
#
_symmetry.space_group_name_H-M   'P 1'
#
loop_
_entity.id
_entity.type
_entity.pdbx_description
1 polymer ?
#
loop_
_entity_poly.entity_id
_entity_poly.type
_entity_poly.pdbx_seq_one_letter_code
_entity_poly.pdbx_strand_id
1 'polypeptide(L)'
;RGGFYHTAFRLDKISEADQAALTDAGRVTADMHWERIEYLLERMIPVAKEFKVRMGNSQEDPPTPPAYRGVDKVLNDFEGMKRFIEIQRSPYHGWNFCVGSIAEMLEDSANEIYPFIEYFGSRNTIFLVHYRNLIGGRYSFREALPDEGDMDFYRVLKALKDVGYCYGIDPDHVPHTGDDPKGSYQSYAYCFGYINAMIQAVYGEA
;
A
#
# COMPACT_ATOMS: atom_id res chain seq x y z
N ARG A 1 -3.94 5.00 20.94
CA ARG A 1 -3.61 4.99 22.41
C ARG A 1 -2.95 6.31 22.83
N GLY A 2 -3.16 6.76 24.08
CA GLY A 2 -2.78 8.12 24.52
C GLY A 2 -1.27 8.37 24.53
N GLY A 3 -0.79 9.33 23.73
CA GLY A 3 0.62 9.69 23.58
C GLY A 3 1.18 9.48 22.17
N PHE A 4 0.47 8.74 21.31
CA PHE A 4 0.82 8.57 19.91
C PHE A 4 0.25 9.68 19.02
N TYR A 5 1.07 10.16 18.10
CA TYR A 5 0.70 10.96 16.95
C TYR A 5 0.59 10.05 15.73
N HIS A 6 -0.52 10.19 15.01
CA HIS A 6 -0.85 9.36 13.86
C HIS A 6 -0.94 10.23 12.61
N THR A 7 -0.42 9.73 11.49
CA THR A 7 -0.71 10.30 10.17
C THR A 7 -2.17 10.06 9.84
N ALA A 8 -2.83 11.03 9.22
CA ALA A 8 -4.23 10.93 8.89
C ALA A 8 -4.55 11.72 7.60
N PHE A 9 -5.46 11.18 6.81
CA PHE A 9 -6.07 11.87 5.68
C PHE A 9 -7.55 12.11 5.94
N ARG A 10 -8.03 13.32 5.65
CA ARG A 10 -9.43 13.72 5.80
C ARG A 10 -9.81 14.63 4.64
N LEU A 11 -10.41 14.06 3.59
CA LEU A 11 -10.79 14.84 2.41
C LEU A 11 -11.79 15.95 2.77
N ASP A 12 -12.69 15.70 3.72
CA ASP A 12 -13.70 16.66 4.19
C ASP A 12 -13.10 17.89 4.91
N LYS A 13 -11.81 17.85 5.28
CA LYS A 13 -11.09 18.98 5.89
C LYS A 13 -10.34 19.83 4.87
N ILE A 14 -10.31 19.42 3.61
CA ILE A 14 -9.64 20.15 2.53
C ILE A 14 -10.70 20.96 1.78
N SER A 15 -10.47 22.27 1.63
CA SER A 15 -11.44 23.14 0.96
C SER A 15 -11.62 22.76 -0.50
N GLU A 16 -12.82 22.92 -1.07
CA GLU A 16 -13.07 22.63 -2.50
C GLU A 16 -12.11 23.41 -3.42
N ALA A 17 -11.75 24.64 -3.04
CA ALA A 17 -10.78 25.44 -3.75
C ALA A 17 -9.38 24.78 -3.77
N ASP A 18 -8.92 24.25 -2.64
CA ASP A 18 -7.64 23.54 -2.55
C ASP A 18 -7.69 22.18 -3.26
N GLN A 19 -8.82 21.48 -3.22
CA GLN A 19 -9.03 20.23 -3.97
C GLN A 19 -9.00 20.48 -5.48
N ALA A 20 -9.49 21.64 -5.95
CA ALA A 20 -9.49 22.02 -7.36
C ALA A 20 -8.18 22.68 -7.82
N ALA A 21 -7.36 23.18 -6.88
CA ALA A 21 -6.10 23.83 -7.18
C ALA A 21 -5.11 22.85 -7.83
N LEU A 22 -4.63 23.20 -9.02
CA LEU A 22 -3.69 22.36 -9.78
C LEU A 22 -2.35 22.23 -9.05
N THR A 23 -1.73 21.07 -9.16
CA THR A 23 -0.30 20.91 -8.88
C THR A 23 0.55 21.47 -10.02
N ASP A 24 1.87 21.53 -9.85
CA ASP A 24 2.82 21.92 -10.91
C ASP A 24 2.74 21.01 -12.16
N ALA A 25 2.19 19.80 -12.01
CA ALA A 25 1.95 18.89 -13.14
C ALA A 25 0.77 19.32 -14.03
N GLY A 26 -0.01 20.33 -13.62
CA GLY A 26 -1.18 20.79 -14.35
C GLY A 26 -2.30 19.75 -14.36
N ARG A 27 -2.88 19.50 -15.54
CA ARG A 27 -3.91 18.48 -15.74
C ARG A 27 -3.30 17.19 -16.27
N VAL A 28 -3.49 16.10 -15.55
CA VAL A 28 -3.06 14.75 -15.93
C VAL A 28 -4.28 13.86 -15.89
N THR A 29 -4.83 13.55 -17.06
CA THR A 29 -5.96 12.62 -17.16
C THR A 29 -5.51 11.19 -16.96
N ALA A 30 -6.44 10.28 -16.70
CA ALA A 30 -6.14 8.85 -16.58
C ALA A 30 -5.43 8.30 -17.84
N ASP A 31 -5.83 8.72 -19.04
CA ASP A 31 -5.19 8.30 -20.30
C ASP A 31 -3.74 8.75 -20.39
N MET A 32 -3.46 10.02 -20.05
CA MET A 32 -2.09 10.54 -19.99
C MET A 32 -1.26 9.81 -18.93
N HIS A 33 -1.88 9.45 -17.80
CA HIS A 33 -1.22 8.71 -16.74
C HIS A 33 -0.83 7.30 -17.24
N TRP A 34 -1.75 6.59 -17.89
CA TRP A 34 -1.50 5.28 -18.47
C TRP A 34 -0.46 5.30 -19.60
N GLU A 35 -0.52 6.28 -20.51
CA GLU A 35 0.48 6.47 -21.56
C GLU A 35 1.89 6.59 -20.97
N ARG A 36 2.04 7.37 -19.88
CA ARG A 36 3.33 7.56 -19.19
C ARG A 36 3.79 6.31 -18.46
N ILE A 37 2.87 5.59 -17.82
CA ILE A 37 3.14 4.29 -17.19
C ILE A 37 3.66 3.31 -18.24
N GLU A 38 2.94 3.16 -19.36
CA GLU A 38 3.31 2.28 -20.47
C GLU A 38 4.70 2.63 -21.01
N TYR A 39 4.95 3.92 -21.28
CA TYR A 39 6.25 4.41 -21.76
C TYR A 39 7.41 4.02 -20.82
N LEU A 40 7.23 4.18 -19.50
CA LEU A 40 8.26 3.85 -18.50
C LEU A 40 8.48 2.34 -18.41
N LEU A 41 7.40 1.56 -18.31
CA LEU A 41 7.47 0.12 -18.12
C LEU A 41 8.12 -0.58 -19.32
N GLU A 42 7.80 -0.18 -20.55
CA GLU A 42 8.41 -0.70 -21.78
C GLU A 42 9.94 -0.59 -21.78
N ARG A 43 10.50 0.41 -21.09
CA ARG A 43 11.94 0.68 -21.05
C ARG A 43 12.61 0.09 -19.82
N MET A 44 11.94 0.11 -18.68
CA MET A 44 12.51 -0.32 -17.39
C MET A 44 12.45 -1.84 -17.21
N ILE A 45 11.32 -2.48 -17.56
CA ILE A 45 11.12 -3.92 -17.29
C ILE A 45 12.09 -4.83 -18.06
N PRO A 46 12.46 -4.57 -19.33
CA PRO A 46 13.48 -5.36 -20.01
C PRO A 46 14.85 -5.32 -19.31
N VAL A 47 15.27 -4.14 -18.85
CA VAL A 47 16.53 -3.96 -18.12
C VAL A 47 16.46 -4.67 -16.77
N ALA A 48 15.37 -4.50 -16.02
CA ALA A 48 15.15 -5.20 -14.76
C ALA A 48 15.23 -6.74 -14.93
N LYS A 49 14.69 -7.26 -16.03
CA LYS A 49 14.78 -8.69 -16.39
C LYS A 49 16.20 -9.14 -16.71
N GLU A 50 16.96 -8.34 -17.46
CA GLU A 50 18.37 -8.63 -17.81
C GLU A 50 19.23 -8.76 -16.55
N PHE A 51 19.09 -7.81 -15.62
CA PHE A 51 19.86 -7.77 -14.38
C PHE A 51 19.23 -8.55 -13.22
N LYS A 52 18.10 -9.20 -13.46
CA LYS A 52 17.33 -9.98 -12.47
C LYS A 52 16.93 -9.17 -11.23
N VAL A 53 16.60 -7.90 -11.42
CA VAL A 53 16.13 -6.99 -10.38
C VAL A 53 14.60 -6.96 -10.40
N ARG A 54 13.97 -7.19 -9.24
CA ARG A 54 12.51 -7.12 -9.11
C ARG A 54 12.08 -5.68 -8.87
N MET A 55 11.26 -5.14 -9.76
CA MET A 55 10.70 -3.79 -9.66
C MET A 55 9.34 -3.86 -8.97
N GLY A 56 9.29 -3.35 -7.73
CA GLY A 56 8.06 -3.24 -6.95
C GLY A 56 7.54 -1.80 -6.96
N ASN A 57 6.42 -1.56 -7.65
CA ASN A 57 5.72 -0.27 -7.55
C ASN A 57 4.89 -0.22 -6.26
N SER A 58 4.74 0.93 -5.62
CA SER A 58 3.78 1.11 -4.52
C SER A 58 2.44 1.59 -5.06
N GLN A 59 1.34 1.30 -4.34
CA GLN A 59 0.05 1.93 -4.65
C GLN A 59 0.13 3.44 -4.40
N GLU A 60 -0.74 4.21 -5.06
CA GLU A 60 -0.82 5.64 -4.81
C GLU A 60 -1.45 5.93 -3.45
N ASP A 61 -0.83 6.78 -2.65
CA ASP A 61 -1.21 7.02 -1.25
C ASP A 61 -1.29 8.54 -0.99
N PRO A 62 -2.41 9.10 -0.48
CA PRO A 62 -3.69 8.44 -0.26
C PRO A 62 -4.52 8.35 -1.56
N PRO A 63 -5.57 7.53 -1.62
CA PRO A 63 -6.55 7.60 -2.69
C PRO A 63 -7.31 8.92 -2.69
N THR A 64 -7.52 9.49 -3.88
CA THR A 64 -8.20 10.77 -4.06
C THR A 64 -9.29 10.66 -5.13
N PRO A 65 -10.33 11.50 -5.09
CA PRO A 65 -11.34 11.52 -6.15
C PRO A 65 -10.73 11.90 -7.51
N PRO A 66 -11.42 11.60 -8.62
CA PRO A 66 -11.00 12.03 -9.95
C PRO A 66 -10.74 13.54 -10.00
N ALA A 67 -9.73 13.93 -10.79
CA ALA A 67 -9.26 15.30 -10.97
C ALA A 67 -8.81 16.03 -9.69
N TYR A 68 -8.60 15.33 -8.57
CA TYR A 68 -8.07 15.92 -7.35
C TYR A 68 -6.73 16.60 -7.65
N ARG A 69 -6.69 17.92 -7.42
CA ARG A 69 -5.56 18.79 -7.72
C ARG A 69 -5.03 18.66 -9.16
N GLY A 70 -5.93 18.34 -10.10
CA GLY A 70 -5.63 18.21 -11.52
C GLY A 70 -5.16 16.83 -11.97
N VAL A 71 -5.03 15.83 -11.08
CA VAL A 71 -4.44 14.54 -11.40
C VAL A 71 -5.43 13.40 -11.17
N ASP A 72 -5.66 12.60 -12.20
CA ASP A 72 -6.37 11.32 -12.08
C ASP A 72 -5.38 10.23 -11.67
N LYS A 73 -5.50 9.77 -10.42
CA LYS A 73 -4.78 8.61 -9.90
C LYS A 73 -5.39 7.33 -10.46
N VAL A 74 -4.56 6.42 -10.97
CA VAL A 74 -5.01 5.22 -11.72
C VAL A 74 -4.66 3.91 -11.03
N LEU A 75 -3.96 3.95 -9.90
CA LEU A 75 -3.58 2.79 -9.10
C LEU A 75 -4.29 2.77 -7.74
N ASN A 76 -5.44 3.44 -7.66
CA ASN A 76 -6.30 3.54 -6.48
C ASN A 76 -7.57 2.68 -6.54
N ASP A 77 -7.52 1.59 -7.31
CA ASP A 77 -8.50 0.52 -7.26
C ASP A 77 -7.90 -0.80 -7.77
N PHE A 78 -8.67 -1.88 -7.64
CA PHE A 78 -8.27 -3.22 -8.07
C PHE A 78 -7.98 -3.30 -9.56
N GLU A 79 -8.83 -2.69 -10.41
CA GLU A 79 -8.70 -2.82 -11.86
C GLU A 79 -7.50 -2.04 -12.40
N GLY A 80 -7.19 -0.89 -11.81
CA GLY A 80 -5.99 -0.11 -12.08
C GLY A 80 -4.72 -0.87 -11.70
N MET A 81 -4.66 -1.40 -10.48
CA MET A 81 -3.54 -2.26 -10.07
C MET A 81 -3.40 -3.50 -10.97
N LYS A 82 -4.52 -4.12 -11.34
CA LYS A 82 -4.53 -5.26 -12.25
C LYS A 82 -4.03 -4.88 -13.64
N ARG A 83 -4.50 -3.78 -14.22
CA ARG A 83 -4.02 -3.28 -15.52
C ARG A 83 -2.51 -3.04 -15.49
N PHE A 84 -2.02 -2.35 -14.44
CA PHE A 84 -0.60 -2.05 -14.27
C PHE A 84 0.27 -3.30 -14.38
N ILE A 85 -0.09 -4.37 -13.68
CA ILE A 85 0.74 -5.59 -13.66
C ILE A 85 0.69 -6.41 -14.96
N GLU A 86 -0.36 -6.23 -15.77
CA GLU A 86 -0.55 -6.98 -17.02
C GLU A 86 0.09 -6.28 -18.24
N ILE A 87 0.14 -4.94 -18.28
CA ILE A 87 0.64 -4.14 -19.43
C ILE A 87 2.05 -4.58 -19.92
N GLN A 88 2.97 -4.85 -19.00
CA GLN A 88 4.31 -5.39 -19.28
C GLN A 88 4.58 -6.58 -18.38
N ARG A 89 3.75 -7.63 -18.52
CA ARG A 89 3.80 -8.81 -17.64
C ARG A 89 5.18 -9.45 -17.63
N SER A 90 5.80 -9.53 -16.45
CA SER A 90 7.15 -10.05 -16.23
C SER A 90 7.31 -10.54 -14.80
N PRO A 91 8.12 -11.59 -14.52
CA PRO A 91 8.44 -12.00 -13.15
C PRO A 91 9.28 -10.95 -12.38
N TYR A 92 9.72 -9.89 -13.06
CA TYR A 92 10.46 -8.77 -12.48
C TYR A 92 9.63 -7.49 -12.38
N HIS A 93 8.34 -7.56 -12.70
CA HIS A 93 7.40 -6.46 -12.57
C HIS A 93 6.35 -6.86 -11.53
N GLY A 94 6.22 -6.07 -10.47
CA GLY A 94 5.48 -6.44 -9.26
C GLY A 94 5.16 -5.24 -8.38
N TRP A 95 4.71 -5.56 -7.19
CA TRP A 95 4.30 -4.62 -6.16
C TRP A 95 5.28 -4.62 -5.00
N ASN A 96 5.64 -3.42 -4.56
CA ASN A 96 5.68 -3.17 -3.14
C ASN A 96 4.22 -3.08 -2.68
N PHE A 97 3.74 -4.16 -2.07
CA PHE A 97 2.33 -4.35 -1.75
C PHE A 97 2.05 -3.76 -0.38
N CYS A 98 1.57 -2.52 -0.36
CA CYS A 98 1.21 -1.86 0.88
C CYS A 98 -0.21 -2.22 1.28
N VAL A 99 -0.32 -3.08 2.30
CA VAL A 99 -1.59 -3.46 2.91
C VAL A 99 -2.34 -2.22 3.38
N GLY A 100 -1.63 -1.24 3.94
CA GLY A 100 -2.19 0.05 4.35
C GLY A 100 -2.74 0.86 3.19
N SER A 101 -1.95 1.14 2.15
CA SER A 101 -2.40 1.97 1.03
C SER A 101 -3.54 1.32 0.24
N ILE A 102 -3.59 -0.02 0.21
CA ILE A 102 -4.74 -0.75 -0.32
C ILE A 102 -5.96 -0.56 0.59
N ALA A 103 -5.80 -0.71 1.90
CA ALA A 103 -6.89 -0.46 2.85
C ALA A 103 -7.49 0.94 2.75
N GLU A 104 -6.68 1.95 2.43
CA GLU A 104 -7.13 3.34 2.31
C GLU A 104 -8.11 3.56 1.16
N MET A 105 -8.08 2.74 0.11
CA MET A 105 -8.98 2.87 -1.04
C MET A 105 -10.25 2.02 -0.91
N LEU A 106 -10.35 1.23 0.17
CA LEU A 106 -11.47 0.34 0.45
C LEU A 106 -12.51 1.03 1.36
N GLU A 107 -13.75 0.56 1.27
CA GLU A 107 -14.81 0.98 2.17
C GLU A 107 -14.82 0.09 3.43
N ASP A 108 -14.51 -1.21 3.27
CA ASP A 108 -14.39 -2.20 4.34
C ASP A 108 -13.05 -2.95 4.24
N SER A 109 -11.98 -2.29 4.68
CA SER A 109 -10.61 -2.82 4.61
C SER A 109 -10.43 -4.17 5.32
N ALA A 110 -11.22 -4.45 6.37
CA ALA A 110 -11.15 -5.69 7.14
C ALA A 110 -11.57 -6.93 6.31
N ASN A 111 -12.37 -6.74 5.26
CA ASN A 111 -12.92 -7.82 4.44
C ASN A 111 -12.55 -7.72 2.95
N GLU A 112 -12.30 -6.54 2.43
CA GLU A 112 -12.10 -6.32 0.98
C GLU A 112 -10.65 -6.45 0.51
N ILE A 113 -9.68 -6.60 1.41
CA ILE A 113 -8.25 -6.71 1.05
C ILE A 113 -7.86 -8.09 0.50
N TYR A 114 -8.59 -9.16 0.86
CA TYR A 114 -8.20 -10.52 0.51
C TYR A 114 -8.20 -10.81 -1.01
N PRO A 115 -9.17 -10.33 -1.82
CA PRO A 115 -9.10 -10.47 -3.27
C PRO A 115 -7.84 -9.87 -3.91
N PHE A 116 -7.30 -8.78 -3.34
CA PHE A 116 -6.03 -8.21 -3.80
C PHE A 116 -4.88 -9.19 -3.52
N ILE A 117 -4.80 -9.69 -2.28
CA ILE A 117 -3.76 -10.66 -1.88
C ILE A 117 -3.84 -11.91 -2.75
N GLU A 118 -5.04 -12.45 -2.97
CA GLU A 118 -5.26 -13.63 -3.82
C GLU A 118 -4.82 -13.39 -5.26
N TYR A 119 -5.28 -12.30 -5.89
CA TYR A 119 -4.99 -12.03 -7.30
C TYR A 119 -3.50 -11.79 -7.55
N PHE A 120 -2.87 -10.90 -6.78
CA PHE A 120 -1.48 -10.50 -6.98
C PHE A 120 -0.49 -11.52 -6.43
N GLY A 121 -0.84 -12.19 -5.34
CA GLY A 121 -0.06 -13.24 -4.70
C GLY A 121 0.01 -14.52 -5.54
N SER A 122 -1.12 -15.04 -6.00
CA SER A 122 -1.16 -16.23 -6.89
C SER A 122 -0.38 -16.05 -8.19
N ARG A 123 -0.14 -14.79 -8.57
CA ARG A 123 0.64 -14.36 -9.73
C ARG A 123 2.12 -14.12 -9.44
N ASN A 124 2.59 -14.36 -8.21
CA ASN A 124 3.95 -14.10 -7.76
C ASN A 124 4.40 -12.65 -8.05
N THR A 125 3.50 -11.69 -7.90
CA THR A 125 3.77 -10.27 -8.19
C THR A 125 3.82 -9.39 -6.96
N ILE A 126 3.84 -9.98 -5.77
CA ILE A 126 4.10 -9.29 -4.51
C ILE A 126 5.59 -9.50 -4.21
N PHE A 127 6.39 -8.42 -4.15
CA PHE A 127 7.84 -8.51 -3.96
C PHE A 127 8.31 -8.02 -2.59
N LEU A 128 7.56 -7.09 -2.00
CA LEU A 128 7.72 -6.58 -0.63
C LEU A 128 6.32 -6.34 -0.08
N VAL A 129 6.11 -6.54 1.22
CA VAL A 129 4.85 -6.21 1.88
C VAL A 129 5.11 -5.14 2.93
N HIS A 130 4.54 -3.96 2.70
CA HIS A 130 4.36 -2.95 3.73
C HIS A 130 3.11 -3.33 4.55
N TYR A 131 3.34 -3.59 5.83
CA TYR A 131 2.42 -4.26 6.73
C TYR A 131 1.89 -3.32 7.81
N ARG A 132 1.41 -2.16 7.38
CA ARG A 132 0.83 -1.12 8.24
C ARG A 132 -0.69 -1.18 8.28
N ASN A 133 -1.25 -0.84 9.44
CA ASN A 133 -2.69 -0.89 9.70
C ASN A 133 -3.26 0.54 9.77
N LEU A 134 -4.57 0.65 9.63
CA LEU A 134 -5.28 1.93 9.71
C LEU A 134 -6.66 1.76 10.33
N ILE A 135 -7.29 2.88 10.68
CA ILE A 135 -8.70 2.94 11.04
C ILE A 135 -9.40 3.92 10.10
N GLY A 136 -10.54 3.50 9.56
CA GLY A 136 -11.34 4.24 8.59
C GLY A 136 -11.26 3.61 7.21
N GLY A 137 -11.47 4.43 6.17
CA GLY A 137 -11.52 3.94 4.81
C GLY A 137 -11.37 5.06 3.80
N ARG A 138 -11.94 4.84 2.62
CA ARG A 138 -11.83 5.74 1.47
C ARG A 138 -12.08 7.20 1.85
N TYR A 139 -11.08 8.03 1.56
CA TYR A 139 -11.05 9.48 1.79
C TYR A 139 -11.05 9.96 3.25
N SER A 140 -11.05 9.05 4.23
CA SER A 140 -11.02 9.41 5.65
C SER A 140 -10.48 8.27 6.50
N PHE A 141 -9.16 8.29 6.75
CA PHE A 141 -8.48 7.27 7.55
C PHE A 141 -7.36 7.86 8.40
N ARG A 142 -7.01 7.19 9.50
CA ARG A 142 -5.75 7.45 10.21
C ARG A 142 -4.93 6.17 10.29
N GLU A 143 -3.62 6.29 10.23
CA GLU A 143 -2.73 5.17 10.52
C GLU A 143 -2.90 4.71 11.97
N ALA A 144 -2.63 3.43 12.20
CA ALA A 144 -2.84 2.76 13.46
C ALA A 144 -1.63 1.89 13.83
N LEU A 145 -1.47 1.63 15.12
CA LEU A 145 -0.62 0.52 15.55
C LEU A 145 -1.20 -0.81 15.03
N PRO A 146 -0.36 -1.84 14.79
CA PRO A 146 -0.80 -3.09 14.19
C PRO A 146 -1.95 -3.79 14.95
N ASP A 147 -2.06 -3.56 16.25
CA ASP A 147 -3.04 -4.21 17.14
C ASP A 147 -4.31 -3.39 17.43
N GLU A 148 -4.42 -2.16 16.90
CA GLU A 148 -5.61 -1.32 17.06
C GLU A 148 -6.32 -1.00 15.74
N GLY A 149 -5.73 -1.33 14.60
CA GLY A 149 -6.32 -1.04 13.28
C GLY A 149 -7.44 -2.00 12.87
N ASP A 150 -8.12 -1.65 11.79
CA ASP A 150 -9.34 -2.34 11.32
C ASP A 150 -9.04 -3.72 10.74
N MET A 151 -7.85 -3.94 10.17
CA MET A 151 -7.47 -5.22 9.58
C MET A 151 -6.96 -6.20 10.63
N ASP A 152 -7.45 -7.45 10.57
CA ASP A 152 -6.89 -8.58 11.31
C ASP A 152 -5.60 -9.07 10.63
N PHE A 153 -4.46 -8.66 11.19
CA PHE A 153 -3.16 -9.02 10.65
C PHE A 153 -2.88 -10.52 10.68
N TYR A 154 -3.37 -11.28 11.65
CA TYR A 154 -3.23 -12.74 11.59
C TYR A 154 -3.87 -13.30 10.31
N ARG A 155 -5.08 -12.83 9.96
CA ARG A 155 -5.77 -13.22 8.73
C ARG A 155 -5.07 -12.71 7.46
N VAL A 156 -4.57 -11.48 7.47
CA VAL A 156 -3.80 -10.92 6.32
C VAL A 156 -2.55 -11.74 6.06
N LEU A 157 -1.77 -12.08 7.10
CA LEU A 157 -0.55 -12.86 6.95
C LEU A 157 -0.85 -14.30 6.54
N LYS A 158 -1.94 -14.88 7.07
CA LYS A 158 -2.40 -16.20 6.62
C LYS A 158 -2.78 -16.19 5.13
N ALA A 159 -3.49 -15.17 4.65
CA ALA A 159 -3.80 -15.04 3.23
C ALA A 159 -2.53 -14.90 2.36
N LEU A 160 -1.52 -14.14 2.83
CA LEU A 160 -0.20 -14.06 2.17
C LEU A 160 0.52 -15.42 2.14
N LYS A 161 0.47 -16.19 3.24
CA LYS A 161 1.00 -17.56 3.29
C LYS A 161 0.29 -18.48 2.30
N ASP A 162 -1.04 -18.43 2.24
CA ASP A 162 -1.87 -19.31 1.40
C ASP A 162 -1.59 -19.10 -0.11
N VAL A 163 -1.21 -17.90 -0.51
CA VAL A 163 -0.76 -17.59 -1.89
C VAL A 163 0.74 -17.84 -2.13
N GLY A 164 1.46 -18.36 -1.14
CA GLY A 164 2.87 -18.72 -1.25
C GLY A 164 3.85 -17.55 -1.17
N TYR A 165 3.44 -16.40 -0.60
CA TYR A 165 4.34 -15.27 -0.41
C TYR A 165 5.53 -15.63 0.49
N CYS A 166 6.74 -15.23 0.10
CA CYS A 166 7.98 -15.64 0.76
C CYS A 166 9.06 -14.55 0.84
N TYR A 167 8.71 -13.28 0.63
CA TYR A 167 9.66 -12.17 0.66
C TYR A 167 9.54 -11.33 1.94
N GLY A 168 10.19 -10.15 1.96
CA GLY A 168 10.29 -9.31 3.15
C GLY A 168 8.98 -8.64 3.55
N ILE A 169 8.73 -8.57 4.86
CA ILE A 169 7.61 -7.83 5.44
C ILE A 169 8.21 -6.75 6.34
N ASP A 170 7.78 -5.51 6.17
CA ASP A 170 8.19 -4.39 7.00
C ASP A 170 6.99 -3.54 7.42
N PRO A 171 7.08 -2.80 8.54
CA PRO A 171 5.93 -2.10 9.09
C PRO A 171 5.62 -0.75 8.42
N ASP A 172 6.40 -0.34 7.40
CA ASP A 172 6.24 0.95 6.71
C ASP A 172 6.25 2.15 7.67
N HIS A 173 5.18 2.95 7.68
CA HIS A 173 4.97 4.03 8.63
C HIS A 173 4.50 3.49 9.98
N VAL A 174 5.03 4.08 11.04
CA VAL A 174 4.64 3.77 12.41
C VAL A 174 4.21 5.05 13.15
N PRO A 175 3.20 4.98 14.03
CA PRO A 175 2.83 6.12 14.87
C PRO A 175 4.02 6.64 15.69
N HIS A 176 4.07 7.93 15.95
CA HIS A 176 5.21 8.57 16.66
C HIS A 176 4.83 8.92 18.10
N THR A 177 5.79 8.94 19.02
CA THR A 177 5.58 9.42 20.39
C THR A 177 6.59 10.50 20.75
N GLY A 178 6.18 11.46 21.60
CA GLY A 178 7.07 12.54 22.03
C GLY A 178 8.23 12.08 22.91
N ASP A 179 8.09 10.93 23.55
CA ASP A 179 9.08 10.36 24.47
C ASP A 179 10.08 9.42 23.76
N ASP A 180 9.92 9.19 22.45
CA ASP A 180 10.85 8.41 21.67
C ASP A 180 12.09 9.26 21.31
N PRO A 181 13.30 8.85 21.71
CA PRO A 181 14.54 9.62 21.48
C PRO A 181 14.86 9.85 20.00
N LYS A 182 14.26 9.08 19.09
CA LYS A 182 14.38 9.23 17.63
C LYS A 182 13.01 9.36 16.93
N GLY A 183 11.95 9.61 17.69
CA GLY A 183 10.58 9.82 17.21
C GLY A 183 9.79 8.55 16.83
N SER A 184 10.47 7.48 16.39
CA SER A 184 9.80 6.27 15.86
C SER A 184 10.44 4.93 16.21
N TYR A 185 11.58 4.88 16.90
CA TYR A 185 12.32 3.64 17.17
C TYR A 185 11.53 2.64 18.03
N GLN A 186 10.84 3.12 19.06
CA GLN A 186 9.98 2.32 19.93
C GLN A 186 8.82 1.73 19.13
N SER A 187 8.20 2.54 18.27
CA SER A 187 7.11 2.09 17.42
C SER A 187 7.57 1.09 16.37
N TYR A 188 8.72 1.31 15.73
CA TYR A 188 9.32 0.33 14.81
C TYR A 188 9.64 -0.98 15.53
N ALA A 189 10.28 -0.93 16.71
CA ALA A 189 10.58 -2.12 17.49
C ALA A 189 9.32 -2.89 17.87
N TYR A 190 8.25 -2.18 18.27
CA TYR A 190 6.95 -2.78 18.55
C TYR A 190 6.34 -3.43 17.30
N CYS A 191 6.29 -2.73 16.17
CA CYS A 191 5.69 -3.25 14.94
C CYS A 191 6.47 -4.44 14.36
N PHE A 192 7.81 -4.40 14.35
CA PHE A 192 8.62 -5.56 13.97
C PHE A 192 8.44 -6.73 14.94
N GLY A 193 8.34 -6.46 16.24
CA GLY A 193 8.00 -7.48 17.24
C GLY A 193 6.64 -8.13 16.97
N TYR A 194 5.64 -7.33 16.62
CA TYR A 194 4.31 -7.80 16.25
C TYR A 194 4.35 -8.64 14.96
N ILE A 195 5.05 -8.19 13.92
CA ILE A 195 5.24 -8.96 12.67
C ILE A 195 5.87 -10.32 12.97
N ASN A 196 6.94 -10.36 13.76
CA ASN A 196 7.59 -11.61 14.16
C ASN A 196 6.63 -12.54 14.91
N ALA A 197 5.81 -12.00 15.80
CA ALA A 197 4.80 -12.78 16.51
C ALA A 197 3.72 -13.34 15.56
N MET A 198 3.25 -12.55 14.58
CA MET A 198 2.30 -13.03 13.58
C MET A 198 2.90 -14.12 12.70
N ILE A 199 4.17 -13.97 12.28
CA ILE A 199 4.89 -15.01 11.53
C ILE A 199 4.97 -16.29 12.37
N GLN A 200 5.34 -16.21 13.65
CA GLN A 200 5.37 -17.38 14.53
C GLN A 200 3.98 -18.01 14.70
N ALA A 201 2.92 -17.21 14.84
CA ALA A 201 1.57 -17.73 14.97
C ALA A 201 1.09 -18.44 13.69
N VAL A 202 1.34 -17.86 12.51
CA VAL A 202 0.86 -18.38 11.22
C VAL A 202 1.71 -19.56 10.70
N TYR A 203 3.02 -19.58 10.99
CA TYR A 203 3.94 -20.61 10.50
C TYR A 203 4.36 -21.64 11.57
N GLY A 204 4.19 -21.34 12.87
CA GLY A 204 4.59 -22.22 13.96
C GLY A 204 3.61 -23.36 14.25
N GLU A 205 2.38 -23.29 13.75
CA GLU A 205 1.38 -24.36 13.85
C GLU A 205 1.46 -25.39 12.69
N ALA A 206 2.51 -25.34 11.87
CA ALA A 206 2.70 -26.20 10.69
C ALA A 206 3.42 -27.53 11.00
#